data_AF-A0A2A4VZ87-F1
#
_entry.id   AF-A0A2A4VZ87-F1
#
_cell.length_a   1.000
_cell.length_b   1.000
_cell.length_c   1.000
_cell.angle_alpha   90.00
_cell.angle_beta   90.00
_cell.angle_gamma   90.00
#
_symmetry.space_group_name_H-M   'P 1'
#
loop_
_entity.id
_entity.type
_entity.pdbx_description
1 polymer ?
#
loop_
_entity_poly.entity_id
_entity_poly.type
_entity_poly.pdbx_seq_one_letter_code
_entity_poly.pdbx_strand_id
1 'polypeptide(L)'
;MLNMVRFTLLPLALFLNVLCSSGALSAQAIVINPNNIEEAQRNQLVSGETFFVNGPFTNGLTAEMAARTVRLGPVGRTLLTVLTVRMAQDGLLSMDEGVEPALPHLLDEHPFQVAVTPRFILTETAGFSIPVAVNKHSEFSHYLTSARTPSQLANTDSVAWALLFEFLEIKGGQPLDKLISKYVLTPMGLPDDSVTIDPDGNSLWRFTEIQGTGNLVAELARLMIRNRAANGNRFLEPSDFSLLTRQYAWRFHPLGETRTLGGVLHHTGDRPWLSPPEEISAKPGASFMAFPDQGVAFVTLTGLTDDFKTAVYDLSAAKFLPPPPDNRSADTRLIKLSKDISFTGTYLRTDAITAWLQDRLSAVGEQTITVRDPSNGRLYVKNGEASPETEYVFKEPFHYVAADGAALTFSTYGLGAYVSSDDIKYGHMGLLGSKFFVLTLIPYVLGMLLTVVFYIPSKVNATWRNMGRVGTVGVLLVTGGVACEYYLWPQVLFDQGMPSLVILWRLLLNIGLMCVISIPMYVILINKTRSIPSGIAIITVPLHLALLSFAAIALLIITMAWGVAGEFGAY
;
A
#
# COMPACT_ATOMS: atom_id res chain seq x y z
N MET A 1 -33.40 34.48 14.42
CA MET A 1 -31.95 34.30 14.17
C MET A 1 -31.31 33.37 15.20
N LEU A 2 -31.57 33.50 16.51
CA LEU A 2 -31.08 32.56 17.53
C LEU A 2 -31.53 31.10 17.34
N ASN A 3 -32.74 30.86 16.82
CA ASN A 3 -33.23 29.49 16.59
C ASN A 3 -32.53 28.77 15.43
N MET A 4 -31.96 29.50 14.47
CA MET A 4 -31.30 28.90 13.29
C MET A 4 -29.86 28.45 13.60
N VAL A 5 -29.20 29.15 14.54
CA VAL A 5 -27.86 28.82 15.05
C VAL A 5 -27.90 27.58 15.96
N ARG A 6 -28.98 27.40 16.73
CA ARG A 6 -29.20 26.19 17.54
C ARG A 6 -29.44 24.93 16.68
N PHE A 7 -30.08 25.06 15.52
CA PHE A 7 -30.35 23.93 14.61
C PHE A 7 -29.13 23.44 13.82
N THR A 8 -28.06 24.24 13.70
CA THR A 8 -26.84 23.87 12.96
C THR A 8 -25.68 23.48 13.87
N LEU A 9 -25.55 24.09 15.06
CA LEU A 9 -24.48 23.74 16.02
C LEU A 9 -24.80 22.49 16.83
N LEU A 10 -26.07 22.17 17.09
CA LEU A 10 -26.44 20.99 17.89
C LEU A 10 -26.13 19.67 17.14
N PRO A 11 -26.45 19.51 15.83
CA PRO A 11 -26.04 18.32 15.09
C PRO A 11 -24.52 18.22 14.93
N LEU A 12 -23.82 19.33 14.75
CA LEU A 12 -22.36 19.36 14.65
C LEU A 12 -21.68 18.97 15.96
N ALA A 13 -22.20 19.44 17.11
CA ALA A 13 -21.72 19.09 18.43
C ALA A 13 -22.07 17.63 18.81
N LEU A 14 -23.23 17.12 18.38
CA LEU A 14 -23.58 15.70 18.51
C LEU A 14 -22.71 14.82 17.62
N PHE A 15 -22.44 15.24 16.38
CA PHE A 15 -21.56 14.54 15.45
C PHE A 15 -20.10 14.51 15.96
N LEU A 16 -19.60 15.65 16.48
CA LEU A 16 -18.29 15.72 17.14
C LEU A 16 -18.24 14.91 18.43
N ASN A 17 -19.29 14.89 19.25
CA ASN A 17 -19.32 14.02 20.42
C ASN A 17 -19.35 12.54 20.03
N VAL A 18 -20.09 12.14 19.00
CA VAL A 18 -20.10 10.75 18.48
C VAL A 18 -18.71 10.37 17.90
N LEU A 19 -18.01 11.31 17.27
CA LEU A 19 -16.62 11.13 16.81
C LEU A 19 -15.59 11.09 17.94
N CYS A 20 -15.83 11.80 19.06
CA CYS A 20 -14.90 11.83 20.19
C CYS A 20 -15.16 10.75 21.24
N SER A 21 -16.41 10.26 21.37
CA SER A 21 -16.79 9.20 22.32
C SER A 21 -16.77 7.78 21.74
N SER A 22 -16.42 7.63 20.46
CA SER A 22 -16.01 6.35 19.86
C SER A 22 -14.55 5.99 20.15
N GLY A 23 -13.79 6.86 20.83
CA GLY A 23 -12.43 6.59 21.26
C GLY A 23 -12.35 5.54 22.37
N ALA A 24 -12.00 4.31 21.97
CA ALA A 24 -11.38 3.26 22.78
C ALA A 24 -12.10 2.87 24.09
N LEU A 25 -13.23 2.17 23.97
CA LEU A 25 -13.58 1.15 24.97
C LEU A 25 -12.50 0.06 24.90
N SER A 26 -11.57 0.08 25.85
CA SER A 26 -10.51 -0.92 26.04
C SER A 26 -11.05 -2.33 25.85
N ALA A 27 -10.62 -3.00 24.78
CA ALA A 27 -11.00 -4.36 24.46
C ALA A 27 -10.51 -5.28 25.58
N GLN A 28 -11.45 -5.82 26.37
CA GLN A 28 -11.16 -7.02 27.15
C GLN A 28 -10.73 -8.13 26.19
N ALA A 29 -9.67 -8.85 26.52
CA ALA A 29 -9.22 -10.01 25.75
C ALA A 29 -10.40 -11.00 25.61
N ILE A 30 -10.91 -11.15 24.40
CA ILE A 30 -12.02 -12.08 24.11
C ILE A 30 -11.39 -13.45 23.91
N VAL A 31 -11.35 -14.25 24.97
CA VAL A 31 -11.09 -15.69 24.84
C VAL A 31 -12.29 -16.31 24.14
N ILE A 32 -12.12 -16.78 22.91
CA ILE A 32 -13.17 -17.52 22.20
C ILE A 32 -13.38 -18.84 22.94
N ASN A 33 -14.57 -19.07 23.50
CA ASN A 33 -14.94 -20.40 23.96
C ASN A 33 -15.29 -21.24 22.72
N PRO A 34 -14.49 -22.27 22.36
CA PRO A 34 -14.71 -23.06 21.14
C PRO A 34 -16.10 -23.71 21.12
N ASN A 35 -16.66 -24.02 22.29
CA ASN A 35 -17.98 -24.64 22.43
C ASN A 35 -19.12 -23.69 22.04
N ASN A 36 -18.88 -22.38 22.04
CA ASN A 36 -19.87 -21.36 21.71
C ASN A 36 -19.83 -20.95 20.23
N ILE A 37 -18.98 -21.59 19.41
CA ILE A 37 -18.97 -21.40 17.96
C ILE A 37 -20.04 -22.32 17.38
N GLU A 38 -20.95 -21.75 16.59
CA GLU A 38 -21.97 -22.50 15.84
C GLU A 38 -21.32 -23.58 15.00
N GLU A 39 -21.97 -24.74 14.89
CA GLU A 39 -21.38 -25.92 14.22
C GLU A 39 -20.97 -25.63 12.76
N ALA A 40 -21.81 -24.88 12.02
CA ALA A 40 -21.50 -24.47 10.65
C ALA A 40 -20.23 -23.61 10.56
N GLN A 41 -20.07 -22.63 11.46
CA GLN A 41 -18.88 -21.79 11.54
C GLN A 41 -17.65 -22.58 12.00
N ARG A 42 -17.83 -23.49 12.95
CA ARG A 42 -16.74 -24.35 13.45
C ARG A 42 -16.19 -25.23 12.34
N ASN A 43 -17.05 -25.81 11.50
CA ASN A 43 -16.63 -26.66 10.38
C ASN A 43 -15.90 -25.89 9.27
N GLN A 44 -16.09 -24.57 9.19
CA GLN A 44 -15.34 -23.70 8.27
C GLN A 44 -13.98 -23.27 8.87
N LEU A 45 -13.96 -22.97 10.18
CA LEU A 45 -12.76 -22.53 10.90
C LEU A 45 -11.81 -23.67 11.28
N VAL A 46 -12.34 -24.89 11.38
CA VAL A 46 -11.62 -26.12 11.69
C VAL A 46 -11.92 -27.14 10.60
N SER A 47 -10.92 -27.40 9.77
CA SER A 47 -10.97 -28.38 8.68
C SER A 47 -9.65 -29.15 8.60
N GLY A 48 -9.48 -30.00 7.59
CA GLY A 48 -8.19 -30.66 7.34
C GLY A 48 -7.05 -29.70 7.01
N GLU A 49 -7.33 -28.42 6.77
CA GLU A 49 -6.33 -27.41 6.39
C GLU A 49 -6.44 -26.11 7.20
N THR A 50 -7.45 -25.95 8.04
CA THR A 50 -7.70 -24.73 8.83
C THR A 50 -7.81 -25.03 10.31
N PHE A 51 -7.29 -24.12 11.13
CA PHE A 51 -7.32 -24.20 12.59
C PHE A 51 -7.20 -22.80 13.19
N PHE A 52 -7.32 -22.66 14.51
CA PHE A 52 -7.10 -21.38 15.16
C PHE A 52 -6.31 -21.50 16.46
N VAL A 53 -5.53 -20.46 16.75
CA VAL A 53 -4.78 -20.27 17.99
C VAL A 53 -5.54 -19.28 18.86
N ASN A 54 -5.72 -19.62 20.14
CA ASN A 54 -6.39 -18.80 21.14
C ASN A 54 -5.53 -18.75 22.40
N GLY A 55 -4.74 -17.69 22.52
CA GLY A 55 -3.72 -17.51 23.54
C GLY A 55 -2.68 -18.66 23.52
N PRO A 56 -2.55 -19.44 24.61
CA PRO A 56 -1.64 -20.60 24.64
C PRO A 56 -2.16 -21.82 23.87
N PHE A 57 -3.44 -21.89 23.53
CA PHE A 57 -4.06 -23.11 23.03
C PHE A 57 -4.24 -23.08 21.51
N THR A 58 -4.01 -24.21 20.85
CA THR A 58 -4.38 -24.39 19.44
C THR A 58 -5.59 -25.32 19.36
N ASN A 59 -6.59 -24.93 18.59
CA ASN A 59 -7.84 -25.66 18.40
C ASN A 59 -7.96 -26.09 16.94
N GLY A 60 -8.24 -27.37 16.69
CA GLY A 60 -8.39 -27.92 15.34
C GLY A 60 -7.10 -28.40 14.67
N LEU A 61 -5.93 -28.13 15.25
CA LEU A 61 -4.66 -28.67 14.75
C LEU A 61 -4.52 -30.15 15.14
N THR A 62 -4.74 -31.04 14.18
CA THR A 62 -4.54 -32.49 14.38
C THR A 62 -3.06 -32.85 14.37
N ALA A 63 -2.70 -34.03 14.89
CA ALA A 63 -1.32 -34.52 14.84
C ALA A 63 -0.80 -34.67 13.41
N GLU A 64 -1.67 -35.05 12.47
CA GLU A 64 -1.35 -35.13 11.04
C GLU A 64 -1.05 -33.75 10.45
N MET A 65 -1.89 -32.75 10.72
CA MET A 65 -1.67 -31.37 10.27
C MET A 65 -0.40 -30.77 10.89
N ALA A 66 -0.17 -31.03 12.18
CA ALA A 66 1.01 -30.59 12.92
C ALA A 66 2.33 -31.10 12.29
N ALA A 67 2.34 -32.36 11.86
CA ALA A 67 3.51 -32.99 11.23
C ALA A 67 3.61 -32.74 9.72
N ARG A 68 2.50 -32.38 9.05
CA ARG A 68 2.47 -32.11 7.61
C ARG A 68 3.42 -30.96 7.28
N THR A 69 4.33 -31.22 6.35
CA THR A 69 5.17 -30.19 5.75
C THR A 69 4.37 -29.48 4.66
N VAL A 70 4.31 -28.16 4.74
CA VAL A 70 3.62 -27.30 3.77
C VAL A 70 4.53 -26.17 3.34
N ARG A 71 4.26 -25.60 2.16
CA ARG A 71 4.90 -24.36 1.74
C ARG A 71 4.49 -23.23 2.68
N LEU A 72 5.47 -22.47 3.20
CA LEU A 72 5.17 -21.37 4.11
C LEU A 72 4.55 -20.16 3.41
N GLY A 73 4.89 -19.91 2.14
CA GLY A 73 4.32 -18.79 1.37
C GLY A 73 4.40 -17.47 2.15
N PRO A 74 3.29 -16.74 2.34
CA PRO A 74 3.26 -15.51 3.15
C PRO A 74 3.82 -15.67 4.57
N VAL A 75 3.59 -16.80 5.25
CA VAL A 75 4.14 -17.06 6.59
C VAL A 75 5.67 -17.14 6.60
N GLY A 76 6.30 -17.44 5.46
CA GLY A 76 7.75 -17.38 5.30
C GLY A 76 8.33 -15.98 5.54
N ARG A 77 7.57 -14.93 5.21
CA ARG A 77 7.95 -13.53 5.49
C ARG A 77 7.91 -13.25 6.99
N THR A 78 6.90 -13.76 7.69
CA THR A 78 6.84 -13.69 9.16
C THR A 78 8.05 -14.38 9.79
N LEU A 79 8.42 -15.56 9.28
CA LEU A 79 9.61 -16.29 9.75
C LEU A 79 10.89 -15.46 9.58
N LEU A 80 11.13 -14.91 8.38
CA LEU A 80 12.29 -14.06 8.12
C LEU A 80 12.28 -12.77 8.93
N THR A 81 11.11 -12.18 9.14
CA THR A 81 10.95 -10.98 9.98
C THR A 81 11.39 -11.25 11.40
N VAL A 82 10.86 -12.31 12.00
CA VAL A 82 11.18 -12.70 13.37
C VAL A 82 12.67 -13.01 13.50
N LEU A 83 13.25 -13.73 12.52
CA LEU A 83 14.69 -13.97 12.46
C LEU A 83 15.49 -12.66 12.42
N THR A 84 15.14 -11.75 11.52
CA THR A 84 15.83 -10.46 11.33
C THR A 84 15.80 -9.63 12.61
N VAL A 85 14.63 -9.54 13.26
CA VAL A 85 14.48 -8.83 14.53
C VAL A 85 15.35 -9.46 15.61
N ARG A 86 15.36 -10.79 15.74
CA ARG A 86 16.21 -11.49 16.72
C ARG A 86 17.70 -11.26 16.46
N MET A 87 18.14 -11.30 15.20
CA MET A 87 19.54 -11.01 14.84
C MET A 87 19.92 -9.55 15.14
N ALA A 88 19.00 -8.60 14.94
CA ALA A 88 19.21 -7.20 15.28
C ALA A 88 19.33 -6.99 16.81
N GLN A 89 18.48 -7.67 17.60
CA GLN A 89 18.55 -7.62 19.07
C GLN A 89 19.87 -8.18 19.62
N ASP A 90 20.42 -9.20 18.96
CA ASP A 90 21.72 -9.78 19.28
C ASP A 90 22.90 -8.94 18.74
N GLY A 91 22.63 -7.81 18.07
CA GLY A 91 23.63 -6.87 17.57
C GLY A 91 24.39 -7.33 16.32
N LEU A 92 23.88 -8.34 15.59
CA LEU A 92 24.52 -8.84 14.37
C LEU A 92 24.27 -7.93 13.15
N LEU A 93 23.16 -7.21 13.16
CA LEU A 93 22.78 -6.28 12.09
C LEU A 93 22.01 -5.10 12.67
N SER A 94 21.95 -4.01 11.90
CA SER A 94 21.06 -2.88 12.19
C SER A 94 19.86 -2.93 11.24
N MET A 95 18.68 -2.52 11.72
CA MET A 95 17.50 -2.40 10.85
C MET A 95 17.63 -1.27 9.82
N ASP A 96 18.54 -0.32 10.08
CA ASP A 96 18.71 0.90 9.30
C ASP A 96 20.06 0.94 8.57
N GLU A 97 20.84 -0.14 8.59
CA GLU A 97 22.04 -0.23 7.74
C GLU A 97 21.65 -0.57 6.30
N GLY A 98 22.45 -0.09 5.34
CA GLY A 98 22.34 -0.48 3.94
C GLY A 98 22.67 -1.96 3.77
N VAL A 99 21.95 -2.64 2.89
CA VAL A 99 22.19 -4.04 2.53
C VAL A 99 23.29 -4.19 1.47
N GLU A 100 23.50 -3.16 0.66
CA GLU A 100 24.47 -3.10 -0.44
C GLU A 100 25.91 -3.37 0.00
N PRO A 101 26.44 -2.79 1.11
CA PRO A 101 27.81 -3.05 1.54
C PRO A 101 28.10 -4.52 1.85
N ALA A 102 27.07 -5.28 2.25
CA ALA A 102 27.19 -6.71 2.53
C ALA A 102 27.01 -7.58 1.28
N LEU A 103 26.38 -7.04 0.23
CA LEU A 103 26.06 -7.74 -1.02
C LEU A 103 26.56 -6.97 -2.26
N PRO A 104 27.85 -6.59 -2.33
CA PRO A 104 28.38 -5.74 -3.41
C PRO A 104 28.39 -6.41 -4.79
N HIS A 105 28.13 -7.72 -4.85
CA HIS A 105 28.00 -8.48 -6.10
C HIS A 105 26.58 -8.49 -6.65
N LEU A 106 25.61 -8.00 -5.87
CA LEU A 106 24.20 -7.94 -6.22
C LEU A 106 23.70 -6.51 -6.39
N LEU A 107 24.18 -5.60 -5.55
CA LEU A 107 23.76 -4.20 -5.55
C LEU A 107 24.97 -3.28 -5.52
N ASP A 108 24.96 -2.32 -6.43
CA ASP A 108 25.95 -1.25 -6.45
C ASP A 108 25.63 -0.21 -5.36
N GLU A 109 26.64 0.16 -4.58
CA GLU A 109 26.52 1.30 -3.67
C GLU A 109 26.42 2.60 -4.48
N HIS A 110 25.25 3.24 -4.44
CA HIS A 110 25.06 4.52 -5.10
C HIS A 110 24.90 5.65 -4.07
N PRO A 111 25.88 6.58 -3.94
CA PRO A 111 25.92 7.55 -2.85
C PRO A 111 24.78 8.58 -2.87
N PHE A 112 24.09 8.70 -4.00
CA PHE A 112 22.93 9.60 -4.18
C PHE A 112 21.59 8.88 -4.14
N GLN A 113 21.56 7.56 -3.93
CA GLN A 113 20.32 6.81 -3.76
C GLN A 113 20.11 6.48 -2.29
N VAL A 114 18.84 6.39 -1.90
CA VAL A 114 18.48 5.86 -0.57
C VAL A 114 18.85 4.39 -0.56
N ALA A 115 19.79 4.01 0.31
CA ALA A 115 20.19 2.64 0.50
C ALA A 115 19.00 1.77 0.95
N VAL A 116 18.85 0.59 0.38
CA VAL A 116 17.87 -0.40 0.83
C VAL A 116 18.31 -0.90 2.20
N THR A 117 17.40 -0.88 3.17
CA THR A 117 17.68 -1.34 4.55
C THR A 117 16.78 -2.53 4.89
N PRO A 118 17.14 -3.35 5.89
CA PRO A 118 16.24 -4.38 6.40
C PRO A 118 14.87 -3.82 6.78
N ARG A 119 14.79 -2.60 7.35
CA ARG A 119 13.50 -1.95 7.64
C ARG A 119 12.67 -1.72 6.39
N PHE A 120 13.26 -1.28 5.28
CA PHE A 120 12.52 -1.11 4.03
C PHE A 120 12.01 -2.44 3.49
N ILE A 121 12.81 -3.50 3.57
CA ILE A 121 12.38 -4.83 3.15
C ILE A 121 11.24 -5.35 4.03
N LEU A 122 11.39 -5.30 5.36
CA LEU A 122 10.38 -5.79 6.30
C LEU A 122 9.07 -4.99 6.20
N THR A 123 9.11 -3.75 5.75
CA THR A 123 7.90 -2.93 5.53
C THR A 123 7.34 -3.04 4.11
N GLU A 124 7.93 -3.89 3.25
CA GLU A 124 7.57 -4.07 1.84
C GLU A 124 7.77 -2.78 1.02
N THR A 125 8.67 -1.90 1.45
CA THR A 125 8.94 -0.61 0.83
C THR A 125 10.30 -0.54 0.15
N ALA A 126 10.99 -1.67 -0.04
CA ALA A 126 12.30 -1.72 -0.69
C ALA A 126 12.25 -1.24 -2.16
N GLY A 127 11.10 -1.38 -2.82
CA GLY A 127 10.86 -0.76 -4.12
C GLY A 127 11.36 -1.58 -5.30
N PHE A 128 11.53 -2.89 -5.13
CA PHE A 128 11.86 -3.79 -6.21
C PHE A 128 10.63 -4.14 -7.03
N SER A 129 10.90 -4.57 -8.24
CA SER A 129 9.90 -5.16 -9.10
C SER A 129 9.50 -6.57 -8.69
N ILE A 130 8.22 -6.89 -8.84
CA ILE A 130 7.74 -8.26 -8.70
C ILE A 130 7.90 -9.00 -10.03
N PRO A 131 8.63 -10.13 -10.06
CA PRO A 131 8.66 -11.00 -11.22
C PRO A 131 7.38 -11.82 -11.30
N VAL A 132 6.87 -12.03 -12.51
CA VAL A 132 5.62 -12.75 -12.74
C VAL A 132 5.78 -14.27 -12.51
N ALA A 133 7.01 -14.80 -12.63
CA ALA A 133 7.39 -16.12 -12.15
C ALA A 133 8.91 -16.20 -11.92
N VAL A 134 9.29 -17.20 -11.12
CA VAL A 134 10.66 -17.43 -10.66
C VAL A 134 11.21 -18.67 -11.36
N ASN A 135 12.39 -18.56 -11.97
CA ASN A 135 13.13 -19.70 -12.51
C ASN A 135 14.19 -20.12 -11.49
N LYS A 136 14.28 -21.42 -11.22
CA LYS A 136 15.24 -22.02 -10.26
C LYS A 136 16.70 -21.73 -10.63
N HIS A 137 17.02 -21.69 -11.93
CA HIS A 137 18.41 -21.70 -12.41
C HIS A 137 18.94 -20.34 -12.89
N SER A 138 18.10 -19.32 -12.97
CA SER A 138 18.54 -17.97 -13.37
C SER A 138 19.37 -17.31 -12.27
N GLU A 139 20.26 -16.39 -12.60
CA GLU A 139 20.99 -15.63 -11.59
C GLU A 139 20.05 -14.70 -10.82
N PHE A 140 20.26 -14.56 -9.50
CA PHE A 140 19.41 -13.71 -8.67
C PHE A 140 19.49 -12.23 -9.05
N SER A 141 20.68 -11.77 -9.47
CA SER A 141 20.96 -10.40 -9.94
C SER A 141 19.99 -9.94 -11.03
N HIS A 142 19.52 -10.83 -11.91
CA HIS A 142 18.57 -10.51 -12.96
C HIS A 142 17.21 -10.03 -12.43
N TYR A 143 16.86 -10.34 -11.18
CA TYR A 143 15.61 -9.95 -10.56
C TYR A 143 15.71 -8.65 -9.74
N LEU A 144 16.91 -8.12 -9.50
CA LEU A 144 17.17 -6.93 -8.67
C LEU A 144 16.89 -5.61 -9.42
N THR A 145 15.74 -5.52 -10.08
CA THR A 145 15.32 -4.30 -10.75
C THR A 145 14.60 -3.38 -9.77
N SER A 146 15.24 -2.28 -9.36
CA SER A 146 14.56 -1.20 -8.63
C SER A 146 13.48 -0.58 -9.52
N ALA A 147 12.23 -0.62 -9.07
CA ALA A 147 11.09 0.00 -9.73
C ALA A 147 10.79 1.41 -9.17
N ARG A 148 11.28 1.70 -7.96
CA ARG A 148 11.07 2.97 -7.25
C ARG A 148 12.09 3.13 -6.12
N THR A 149 12.17 4.33 -5.56
CA THR A 149 13.04 4.59 -4.40
C THR A 149 12.49 3.88 -3.16
N PRO A 150 13.36 3.34 -2.29
CA PRO A 150 12.94 2.76 -1.02
C PRO A 150 12.07 3.73 -0.20
N SER A 151 11.17 3.19 0.62
CA SER A 151 10.19 3.90 1.47
C SER A 151 9.01 4.57 0.74
N GLN A 152 9.03 4.73 -0.59
CA GLN A 152 7.99 5.50 -1.30
C GLN A 152 6.59 4.87 -1.26
N LEU A 153 6.50 3.56 -1.47
CA LEU A 153 5.24 2.82 -1.50
C LEU A 153 5.48 1.40 -1.01
N ALA A 154 4.51 0.82 -0.32
CA ALA A 154 4.52 -0.60 0.00
C ALA A 154 4.08 -1.42 -1.23
N ASN A 155 4.82 -2.48 -1.53
CA ASN A 155 4.50 -3.51 -2.52
C ASN A 155 5.13 -4.80 -2.05
N THR A 156 4.34 -5.87 -1.96
CA THR A 156 4.84 -7.16 -1.52
C THR A 156 5.81 -7.73 -2.57
N ASP A 157 7.13 -7.54 -2.39
CA ASP A 157 8.15 -7.86 -3.39
C ASP A 157 9.04 -9.02 -2.96
N SER A 158 8.77 -10.23 -3.49
CA SER A 158 9.57 -11.43 -3.18
C SER A 158 11.07 -11.27 -3.45
N VAL A 159 11.46 -10.37 -4.34
CA VAL A 159 12.85 -10.00 -4.61
C VAL A 159 13.51 -9.38 -3.37
N ALA A 160 12.85 -8.45 -2.68
CA ALA A 160 13.42 -7.84 -1.49
C ALA A 160 13.59 -8.86 -0.37
N TRP A 161 12.64 -9.78 -0.21
CA TRP A 161 12.75 -10.86 0.77
C TRP A 161 13.86 -11.85 0.46
N ALA A 162 14.08 -12.15 -0.82
CA ALA A 162 15.22 -12.95 -1.27
C ALA A 162 16.56 -12.22 -1.07
N LEU A 163 16.57 -10.89 -1.21
CA LEU A 163 17.73 -10.08 -0.89
C LEU A 163 18.01 -10.08 0.62
N LEU A 164 16.96 -9.97 1.46
CA LEU A 164 17.07 -10.10 2.91
C LEU A 164 17.56 -11.50 3.30
N PHE A 165 17.09 -12.55 2.61
CA PHE A 165 17.57 -13.92 2.81
C PHE A 165 19.10 -13.98 2.69
N GLU A 166 19.68 -13.49 1.59
CA GLU A 166 21.14 -13.49 1.40
C GLU A 166 21.85 -12.60 2.41
N PHE A 167 21.30 -11.42 2.68
CA PHE A 167 21.84 -10.49 3.65
C PHE A 167 21.96 -11.13 5.05
N LEU A 168 20.95 -11.89 5.47
CA LEU A 168 20.97 -12.60 6.75
C LEU A 168 22.01 -13.72 6.78
N GLU A 169 22.17 -14.50 5.69
CA GLU A 169 23.24 -15.53 5.60
C GLU A 169 24.62 -14.89 5.73
N ILE A 170 24.87 -13.76 5.05
CA ILE A 170 26.13 -13.02 5.13
C ILE A 170 26.38 -12.46 6.54
N LYS A 171 25.39 -11.77 7.14
CA LYS A 171 25.52 -11.20 8.49
C LYS A 171 25.65 -12.25 9.58
N GLY A 172 24.98 -13.39 9.39
CA GLY A 172 25.02 -14.53 10.31
C GLY A 172 26.23 -15.43 10.14
N GLY A 173 26.93 -15.37 8.99
CA GLY A 173 28.08 -16.21 8.68
C GLY A 173 27.76 -17.70 8.55
N GLN A 174 26.48 -18.06 8.36
CA GLN A 174 26.02 -19.46 8.28
C GLN A 174 24.75 -19.57 7.42
N PRO A 175 24.43 -20.75 6.89
CA PRO A 175 23.22 -20.98 6.10
C PRO A 175 21.93 -20.62 6.86
N LEU A 176 20.91 -20.20 6.12
CA LEU A 176 19.70 -19.64 6.71
C LEU A 176 18.92 -20.65 7.58
N ASP A 177 18.89 -21.94 7.21
CA ASP A 177 18.27 -23.00 8.03
C ASP A 177 18.89 -23.05 9.44
N LYS A 178 20.22 -22.86 9.55
CA LYS A 178 20.92 -22.79 10.83
C LYS A 178 20.63 -21.52 11.60
N LEU A 179 20.48 -20.38 10.91
CA LEU A 179 20.03 -19.13 11.53
C LEU A 179 18.60 -19.28 12.07
N ILE A 180 17.69 -19.83 11.29
CA ILE A 180 16.29 -20.09 11.69
C ILE A 180 16.24 -21.04 12.89
N SER A 181 16.99 -22.15 12.85
CA SER A 181 17.10 -23.10 13.97
C SER A 181 17.54 -22.40 15.26
N LYS A 182 18.64 -21.63 15.19
CA LYS A 182 19.23 -20.95 16.35
C LYS A 182 18.34 -19.85 16.92
N TYR A 183 17.83 -18.97 16.06
CA TYR A 183 17.17 -17.74 16.49
C TYR A 183 15.66 -17.86 16.62
N VAL A 184 15.04 -18.85 15.96
CA VAL A 184 13.59 -19.02 15.92
C VAL A 184 13.14 -20.37 16.49
N LEU A 185 13.56 -21.49 15.89
CA LEU A 185 13.02 -22.81 16.24
C LEU A 185 13.38 -23.23 17.66
N THR A 186 14.67 -23.15 18.03
CA THR A 186 15.14 -23.55 19.36
C THR A 186 14.47 -22.72 20.48
N PRO A 187 14.38 -21.38 20.39
CA PRO A 187 13.63 -20.59 21.37
C PRO A 187 12.12 -20.88 21.40
N MET A 188 11.53 -21.34 20.29
CA MET A 188 10.14 -21.83 20.22
C MET A 188 9.98 -23.29 20.68
N GLY A 189 11.07 -24.01 20.99
CA GLY A 189 11.01 -25.42 21.36
C GLY A 189 10.64 -26.35 20.19
N LEU A 190 10.91 -25.91 18.96
CA LEU A 190 10.66 -26.67 17.74
C LEU A 190 11.95 -27.38 17.29
N PRO A 191 11.85 -28.59 16.70
CA PRO A 191 13.00 -29.30 16.16
C PRO A 191 13.50 -28.66 14.85
N ASP A 192 14.78 -28.86 14.54
CA ASP A 192 15.46 -28.26 13.38
C ASP A 192 14.83 -28.61 12.04
N ASP A 193 14.20 -29.79 11.93
CA ASP A 193 13.49 -30.26 10.74
C ASP A 193 12.08 -29.64 10.58
N SER A 194 11.70 -28.70 11.45
CA SER A 194 10.46 -27.94 11.32
C SER A 194 10.46 -26.98 10.12
N VAL A 195 11.64 -26.69 9.55
CA VAL A 195 11.83 -25.88 8.36
C VAL A 195 12.73 -26.62 7.38
N THR A 196 12.33 -26.61 6.11
CA THR A 196 13.14 -27.13 5.02
C THR A 196 13.29 -26.05 3.96
N ILE A 197 14.54 -25.81 3.56
CA ILE A 197 14.89 -24.89 2.48
C ILE A 197 15.58 -25.73 1.41
N ASP A 198 15.10 -25.65 0.17
CA ASP A 198 15.76 -26.29 -0.97
C ASP A 198 17.18 -25.68 -1.08
N PRO A 199 18.26 -26.48 -0.98
CA PRO A 199 19.61 -25.96 -1.15
C PRO A 199 19.90 -25.57 -2.60
N ASP A 200 19.11 -26.10 -3.55
CA ASP A 200 19.31 -25.85 -4.97
C ASP A 200 18.50 -24.65 -5.45
N GLY A 201 19.10 -23.86 -6.34
CA GLY A 201 18.48 -22.72 -7.00
C GLY A 201 18.90 -21.37 -6.42
N ASN A 202 18.52 -20.29 -7.11
CA ASN A 202 18.81 -18.94 -6.66
C ASN A 202 18.03 -18.55 -5.40
N SER A 203 18.43 -17.48 -4.73
CA SER A 203 17.84 -17.04 -3.46
C SER A 203 16.36 -16.70 -3.54
N LEU A 204 15.87 -16.23 -4.69
CA LEU A 204 14.45 -16.00 -4.92
C LEU A 204 13.64 -17.30 -4.97
N TRP A 205 14.17 -18.33 -5.64
CA TRP A 205 13.58 -19.66 -5.64
C TRP A 205 13.59 -20.26 -4.23
N ARG A 206 14.75 -20.23 -3.57
CA ARG A 206 14.93 -20.75 -2.20
C ARG A 206 13.95 -20.11 -1.23
N PHE A 207 13.78 -18.78 -1.29
CA PHE A 207 12.84 -18.03 -0.46
C PHE A 207 11.38 -18.42 -0.76
N THR A 208 10.99 -18.45 -2.03
CA THR A 208 9.59 -18.72 -2.38
C THR A 208 9.18 -20.17 -2.07
N GLU A 209 10.11 -21.11 -2.08
CA GLU A 209 9.88 -22.55 -1.83
C GLU A 209 10.21 -22.99 -0.40
N ILE A 210 10.38 -22.07 0.57
CA ILE A 210 10.55 -22.45 1.98
C ILE A 210 9.33 -23.27 2.44
N GLN A 211 9.61 -24.41 3.04
CA GLN A 211 8.61 -25.29 3.63
C GLN A 211 8.77 -25.35 5.15
N GLY A 212 7.68 -25.63 5.84
CA GLY A 212 7.70 -25.88 7.27
C GLY A 212 6.53 -26.72 7.74
N THR A 213 6.62 -27.20 8.97
CA THR A 213 5.58 -28.04 9.57
C THR A 213 4.36 -27.22 10.00
N GLY A 214 3.19 -27.84 10.07
CA GLY A 214 1.99 -27.17 10.62
C GLY A 214 2.20 -26.67 12.06
N ASN A 215 3.04 -27.34 12.85
CA ASN A 215 3.47 -26.87 14.17
C ASN A 215 4.20 -25.52 14.10
N LEU A 216 5.16 -25.38 13.18
CA LEU A 216 5.84 -24.09 12.98
C LEU A 216 4.84 -22.98 12.61
N VAL A 217 3.93 -23.26 11.68
CA VAL A 217 2.90 -22.27 11.28
C VAL A 217 2.06 -21.85 12.48
N ALA A 218 1.67 -22.81 13.34
CA ALA A 218 0.93 -22.53 14.56
C ALA A 218 1.73 -21.68 15.57
N GLU A 219 3.02 -21.95 15.75
CA GLU A 219 3.88 -21.16 16.64
C GLU A 219 4.14 -19.75 16.11
N LEU A 220 4.33 -19.58 14.80
CA LEU A 220 4.48 -18.25 14.19
C LEU A 220 3.18 -17.44 14.35
N ALA A 221 2.02 -18.05 14.09
CA ALA A 221 0.73 -17.41 14.33
C ALA A 221 0.52 -17.07 15.81
N ARG A 222 0.96 -17.94 16.73
CA ARG A 222 0.92 -17.69 18.17
C ARG A 222 1.84 -16.55 18.58
N LEU A 223 3.02 -16.44 17.98
CA LEU A 223 3.95 -15.36 18.27
C LEU A 223 3.29 -14.01 17.93
N MET A 224 2.57 -13.91 16.81
CA MET A 224 1.88 -12.67 16.41
C MET A 224 0.82 -12.18 17.39
N ILE A 225 0.30 -13.05 18.25
CA ILE A 225 -0.69 -12.70 19.28
C ILE A 225 -0.10 -12.72 20.69
N ARG A 226 1.11 -13.25 20.85
CA ARG A 226 1.75 -13.45 22.14
C ARG A 226 3.27 -13.49 22.03
N ASN A 227 3.91 -12.51 22.67
CA ASN A 227 5.35 -12.45 22.80
C ASN A 227 5.91 -13.42 23.87
N ARG A 228 5.99 -14.72 23.57
CA ARG A 228 6.50 -15.72 24.50
C ARG A 228 7.27 -16.85 23.81
N ALA A 229 8.42 -17.18 24.37
CA ALA A 229 9.23 -18.35 24.01
C ALA A 229 8.77 -19.62 24.75
N ALA A 230 9.29 -20.78 24.36
CA ALA A 230 8.93 -22.07 24.96
C ALA A 230 9.28 -22.17 26.44
N ASN A 231 10.38 -21.56 26.86
CA ASN A 231 10.80 -21.48 28.27
C ASN A 231 9.92 -20.52 29.10
N GLY A 232 8.94 -19.86 28.49
CA GLY A 232 8.03 -18.93 29.14
C GLY A 232 8.54 -17.49 29.26
N ASN A 233 9.78 -17.21 28.85
CA ASN A 233 10.34 -15.85 28.75
C ASN A 233 9.77 -15.11 27.54
N ARG A 234 10.04 -13.80 27.46
CA ARG A 234 9.72 -13.01 26.26
C ARG A 234 10.55 -13.49 25.08
N PHE A 235 9.94 -13.51 23.90
CA PHE A 235 10.61 -13.90 22.67
C PHE A 235 11.34 -12.72 22.03
N LEU A 236 10.67 -11.58 21.93
CA LEU A 236 11.18 -10.28 21.51
C LEU A 236 11.13 -9.28 22.67
N GLU A 237 11.82 -8.15 22.52
CA GLU A 237 11.65 -7.01 23.41
C GLU A 237 10.28 -6.37 23.15
N PRO A 238 9.64 -5.74 24.16
CA PRO A 238 8.31 -5.16 24.00
C PRO A 238 8.20 -4.12 22.86
N SER A 239 9.24 -3.32 22.64
CA SER A 239 9.30 -2.33 21.55
C SER A 239 9.25 -3.00 20.18
N ASP A 240 10.05 -4.05 19.98
CA ASP A 240 10.16 -4.73 18.70
C ASP A 240 8.92 -5.59 18.43
N PHE A 241 8.37 -6.20 19.49
CA PHE A 241 7.08 -6.88 19.41
C PHE A 241 5.95 -5.92 19.04
N SER A 242 5.97 -4.70 19.56
CA SER A 242 4.99 -3.67 19.20
C SER A 242 5.13 -3.30 17.71
N LEU A 243 6.35 -3.13 17.19
CA LEU A 243 6.59 -2.87 15.78
C LEU A 243 6.18 -4.03 14.86
N LEU A 244 6.15 -5.26 15.36
CA LEU A 244 5.68 -6.45 14.65
C LEU A 244 4.13 -6.53 14.61
N THR A 245 3.44 -6.05 15.65
CA THR A 245 2.01 -6.39 15.87
C THR A 245 1.04 -5.21 15.93
N ARG A 246 1.49 -4.02 16.34
CA ARG A 246 0.59 -2.91 16.74
C ARG A 246 1.01 -1.55 16.21
N GLN A 247 2.31 -1.27 16.22
CA GLN A 247 2.85 0.02 15.83
C GLN A 247 3.19 -0.01 14.35
N TYR A 248 2.73 1.02 13.63
CA TYR A 248 3.09 1.22 12.23
C TYR A 248 4.60 1.42 12.12
N ALA A 249 5.25 0.55 11.36
CA ALA A 249 6.64 0.75 10.92
C ALA A 249 6.68 1.61 9.65
N TRP A 250 5.61 1.60 8.87
CA TRP A 250 5.42 2.48 7.72
C TRP A 250 3.92 2.73 7.46
N ARG A 251 3.61 3.91 6.93
CA ARG A 251 2.25 4.32 6.53
C ARG A 251 2.32 5.38 5.43
N PHE A 252 1.74 5.06 4.27
CA PHE A 252 1.65 6.03 3.16
C PHE A 252 0.77 7.24 3.51
N HIS A 253 -0.39 6.97 4.10
CA HIS A 253 -1.45 7.96 4.34
C HIS A 253 -2.36 7.49 5.48
N PRO A 254 -3.03 8.40 6.23
CA PRO A 254 -4.03 8.05 7.26
C PRO A 254 -5.12 7.07 6.84
N LEU A 255 -5.47 7.00 5.57
CA LEU A 255 -6.48 6.08 5.03
C LEU A 255 -5.89 4.97 4.14
N GLY A 256 -4.56 4.95 3.98
CA GLY A 256 -3.86 3.97 3.15
C GLY A 256 -3.54 2.69 3.92
N GLU A 257 -2.92 1.76 3.21
CA GLU A 257 -2.39 0.54 3.82
C GLU A 257 -1.33 0.89 4.88
N THR A 258 -1.40 0.17 5.99
CA THR A 258 -0.46 0.34 7.10
C THR A 258 0.40 -0.92 7.25
N ARG A 259 1.71 -0.73 7.41
CA ARG A 259 2.66 -1.83 7.50
C ARG A 259 3.28 -1.88 8.88
N THR A 260 3.33 -3.07 9.46
CA THR A 260 4.21 -3.39 10.59
C THR A 260 5.53 -3.93 10.05
N LEU A 261 6.47 -4.30 10.91
CA LEU A 261 7.59 -5.13 10.46
C LEU A 261 7.03 -6.50 10.06
N GLY A 262 7.13 -6.86 8.78
CA GLY A 262 6.75 -8.15 8.23
C GLY A 262 5.25 -8.43 8.16
N GLY A 263 4.40 -7.41 8.23
CA GLY A 263 2.95 -7.58 8.30
C GLY A 263 2.15 -6.43 7.69
N VAL A 264 0.92 -6.74 7.29
CA VAL A 264 -0.09 -5.77 6.90
C VAL A 264 -1.06 -5.60 8.05
N LEU A 265 -1.18 -4.37 8.54
CA LEU A 265 -2.14 -4.02 9.56
C LEU A 265 -3.39 -3.49 8.86
N HIS A 266 -4.49 -4.17 9.11
CA HIS A 266 -5.80 -3.87 8.58
C HIS A 266 -6.69 -3.31 9.68
N HIS A 267 -7.60 -2.43 9.33
CA HIS A 267 -8.57 -1.86 10.27
C HIS A 267 -9.99 -2.23 9.85
N THR A 268 -10.71 -2.94 10.71
CA THR A 268 -12.15 -3.15 10.59
C THR A 268 -12.83 -2.41 11.74
N GLY A 269 -13.27 -1.17 11.50
CA GLY A 269 -13.67 -0.26 12.58
C GLY A 269 -12.49 0.08 13.50
N ASP A 270 -12.70 0.04 14.82
CA ASP A 270 -11.67 0.37 15.82
C ASP A 270 -10.71 -0.80 16.13
N ARG A 271 -10.84 -1.94 15.45
CA ARG A 271 -10.09 -3.16 15.77
C ARG A 271 -9.06 -3.47 14.68
N PRO A 272 -7.76 -3.33 14.99
CA PRO A 272 -6.73 -3.73 14.06
C PRO A 272 -6.59 -5.27 14.02
N TRP A 273 -6.30 -5.80 12.85
CA TRP A 273 -5.87 -7.18 12.67
C TRP A 273 -4.72 -7.25 11.68
N LEU A 274 -3.92 -8.30 11.77
CA LEU A 274 -2.68 -8.42 11.03
C LEU A 274 -2.69 -9.67 10.16
N SER A 275 -2.18 -9.54 8.93
CA SER A 275 -1.84 -10.68 8.08
C SER A 275 -0.39 -10.59 7.62
N PRO A 276 0.26 -11.73 7.33
CA PRO A 276 1.49 -11.70 6.55
C PRO A 276 1.23 -11.02 5.19
N PRO A 277 2.22 -10.33 4.60
CA PRO A 277 2.08 -9.74 3.28
C PRO A 277 1.79 -10.83 2.24
N GLU A 278 0.62 -10.73 1.59
CA GLU A 278 0.25 -11.62 0.50
C GLU A 278 0.73 -11.04 -0.84
N GLU A 279 1.24 -11.92 -1.71
CA GLU A 279 1.66 -11.56 -3.06
C GLU A 279 0.65 -12.11 -4.05
N ILE A 280 0.17 -11.25 -4.95
CA ILE A 280 -0.92 -11.56 -5.88
C ILE A 280 -0.54 -12.65 -6.88
N SER A 281 0.76 -12.80 -7.18
CA SER A 281 1.31 -13.78 -8.13
C SER A 281 1.88 -15.05 -7.48
N ALA A 282 1.98 -15.11 -6.14
CA ALA A 282 2.62 -16.24 -5.48
C ALA A 282 1.73 -17.48 -5.44
N LYS A 283 2.35 -18.65 -5.57
CA LYS A 283 1.67 -19.94 -5.35
C LYS A 283 1.10 -19.98 -3.92
N PRO A 284 -0.10 -20.56 -3.71
CA PRO A 284 -0.72 -20.67 -2.40
C PRO A 284 0.21 -21.38 -1.40
N GLY A 285 0.21 -20.89 -0.16
CA GLY A 285 0.96 -21.43 0.97
C GLY A 285 0.29 -21.04 2.28
N ALA A 286 0.89 -21.40 3.40
CA ALA A 286 0.32 -21.08 4.72
C ALA A 286 0.10 -19.57 4.89
N SER A 287 -1.00 -19.20 5.54
CA SER A 287 -1.35 -17.80 5.85
C SER A 287 -2.15 -17.74 7.15
N PHE A 288 -2.28 -16.56 7.74
CA PHE A 288 -3.09 -16.37 8.94
C PHE A 288 -3.67 -14.95 9.05
N MET A 289 -4.74 -14.83 9.83
CA MET A 289 -5.29 -13.57 10.32
C MET A 289 -5.12 -13.51 11.83
N ALA A 290 -4.23 -12.64 12.32
CA ALA A 290 -3.92 -12.46 13.73
C ALA A 290 -4.64 -11.24 14.32
N PHE A 291 -5.16 -11.40 15.52
CA PHE A 291 -5.87 -10.38 16.30
C PHE A 291 -5.13 -10.22 17.64
N PRO A 292 -4.02 -9.47 17.68
CA PRO A 292 -3.12 -9.46 18.83
C PRO A 292 -3.78 -8.98 20.13
N ASP A 293 -4.71 -8.02 20.04
CA ASP A 293 -5.40 -7.48 21.21
C ASP A 293 -6.45 -8.45 21.77
N GLN A 294 -6.97 -9.33 20.93
CA GLN A 294 -7.92 -10.37 21.30
C GLN A 294 -7.20 -11.68 21.67
N GLY A 295 -5.91 -11.80 21.36
CA GLY A 295 -5.14 -13.00 21.63
C GLY A 295 -5.58 -14.20 20.78
N VAL A 296 -6.03 -13.97 19.55
CA VAL A 296 -6.52 -15.04 18.65
C VAL A 296 -5.90 -14.90 17.25
N ALA A 297 -5.54 -16.02 16.63
CA ALA A 297 -5.15 -16.07 15.23
C ALA A 297 -5.86 -17.22 14.50
N PHE A 298 -6.36 -16.97 13.30
CA PHE A 298 -6.97 -17.98 12.44
C PHE A 298 -5.98 -18.35 11.34
N VAL A 299 -5.76 -19.65 11.14
CA VAL A 299 -4.67 -20.17 10.33
C VAL A 299 -5.22 -21.09 9.24
N THR A 300 -4.60 -21.00 8.06
CA THR A 300 -4.81 -21.88 6.91
C THR A 300 -3.46 -22.38 6.41
N LEU A 301 -3.37 -23.67 6.10
CA LEU A 301 -2.16 -24.29 5.58
C LEU A 301 -2.02 -24.18 4.05
N THR A 302 -3.07 -23.74 3.36
CA THR A 302 -3.14 -23.70 1.88
C THR A 302 -3.48 -22.31 1.31
N GLY A 303 -3.59 -21.30 2.16
CA GLY A 303 -3.86 -19.90 1.78
C GLY A 303 -5.26 -19.45 2.18
N LEU A 304 -5.47 -18.12 2.23
CA LEU A 304 -6.76 -17.56 2.65
C LEU A 304 -7.78 -17.65 1.52
N THR A 305 -8.79 -18.51 1.68
CA THR A 305 -9.96 -18.54 0.78
C THR A 305 -10.99 -17.48 1.17
N ASP A 306 -11.83 -17.06 0.22
CA ASP A 306 -12.91 -16.10 0.50
C ASP A 306 -13.91 -16.66 1.53
N ASP A 307 -14.19 -17.96 1.47
CA ASP A 307 -15.06 -18.64 2.43
C ASP A 307 -14.45 -18.60 3.84
N PHE A 308 -13.15 -18.84 3.98
CA PHE A 308 -12.46 -18.76 5.26
C PHE A 308 -12.43 -17.33 5.80
N LYS A 309 -12.10 -16.34 4.96
CA LYS A 309 -12.16 -14.91 5.34
C LYS A 309 -13.57 -14.55 5.81
N THR A 310 -14.60 -14.95 5.06
CA THR A 310 -16.00 -14.71 5.41
C THR A 310 -16.37 -15.36 6.74
N ALA A 311 -15.98 -16.62 6.97
CA ALA A 311 -16.25 -17.30 8.24
C ALA A 311 -15.58 -16.62 9.45
N VAL A 312 -14.33 -16.17 9.29
CA VAL A 312 -13.62 -15.38 10.32
C VAL A 312 -14.34 -14.06 10.55
N TYR A 313 -14.75 -13.37 9.48
CA TYR A 313 -15.49 -12.12 9.58
C TYR A 313 -16.84 -12.33 10.25
N ASP A 314 -17.62 -13.34 9.89
CA ASP A 314 -18.91 -13.65 10.50
C ASP A 314 -18.77 -13.99 11.99
N LEU A 315 -17.73 -14.74 12.38
CA LEU A 315 -17.45 -15.01 13.80
C LEU A 315 -17.09 -13.73 14.57
N SER A 316 -16.33 -12.84 13.93
CA SER A 316 -15.94 -11.55 14.51
C SER A 316 -17.09 -10.53 14.49
N ALA A 317 -18.00 -10.61 13.51
CA ALA A 317 -19.18 -9.77 13.32
C ALA A 317 -20.33 -10.16 14.24
N ALA A 318 -20.57 -11.47 14.44
CA ALA A 318 -21.51 -12.04 15.41
C ALA A 318 -21.18 -11.63 16.85
N LYS A 319 -19.98 -11.09 17.10
CA LYS A 319 -19.66 -10.42 18.36
C LYS A 319 -19.53 -8.90 18.25
N PHE A 320 -18.80 -8.28 17.31
CA PHE A 320 -18.56 -6.82 17.36
C PHE A 320 -18.05 -6.11 16.06
N LEU A 321 -18.28 -6.61 14.84
CA LEU A 321 -17.77 -5.93 13.63
C LEU A 321 -18.86 -5.70 12.54
N PRO A 322 -18.89 -4.53 11.88
CA PRO A 322 -19.67 -4.37 10.66
C PRO A 322 -19.08 -5.24 9.53
N PRO A 323 -19.88 -5.63 8.52
CA PRO A 323 -19.39 -6.39 7.38
C PRO A 323 -18.26 -5.62 6.68
N PRO A 324 -17.25 -6.31 6.12
CA PRO A 324 -16.17 -5.65 5.40
C PRO A 324 -16.75 -4.81 4.26
N PRO A 325 -16.19 -3.61 3.98
CA PRO A 325 -16.49 -2.93 2.72
C PRO A 325 -16.16 -3.88 1.57
N ASP A 326 -17.03 -3.88 0.56
CA ASP A 326 -17.00 -4.81 -0.57
C ASP A 326 -15.72 -4.61 -1.41
N ASN A 327 -14.62 -5.24 -0.95
CA ASN A 327 -13.32 -5.27 -1.64
C ASN A 327 -13.41 -5.98 -2.99
N ARG A 328 -14.55 -6.61 -3.32
CA ARG A 328 -14.84 -7.16 -4.64
C ARG A 328 -14.64 -6.13 -5.75
N SER A 329 -14.82 -4.83 -5.50
CA SER A 329 -14.57 -3.82 -6.54
C SER A 329 -13.08 -3.52 -6.82
N ALA A 330 -12.18 -3.85 -5.90
CA ALA A 330 -10.73 -3.78 -6.10
C ALA A 330 -10.17 -5.09 -6.68
N ASP A 331 -10.60 -6.24 -6.15
CA ASP A 331 -10.10 -7.57 -6.56
C ASP A 331 -10.64 -8.03 -7.93
N THR A 332 -11.88 -7.70 -8.28
CA THR A 332 -12.43 -8.08 -9.61
C THR A 332 -11.82 -7.26 -10.76
N ARG A 333 -11.08 -6.17 -10.46
CA ARG A 333 -10.28 -5.44 -11.46
C ARG A 333 -8.90 -6.05 -11.67
N LEU A 334 -8.42 -6.91 -10.77
CA LEU A 334 -7.15 -7.62 -10.85
C LEU A 334 -7.22 -8.89 -11.71
N ILE A 335 -8.41 -9.44 -11.97
CA ILE A 335 -8.63 -10.62 -12.84
C ILE A 335 -9.04 -10.19 -14.26
N LYS A 336 -8.21 -9.37 -14.90
CA LYS A 336 -8.25 -9.17 -16.35
C LYS A 336 -6.86 -9.36 -16.94
N LEU A 337 -6.33 -10.57 -16.80
CA LEU A 337 -5.17 -11.07 -17.56
C LEU A 337 -5.55 -12.22 -18.50
N SER A 338 -6.84 -12.44 -18.75
CA SER A 338 -7.31 -13.52 -19.65
C SER A 338 -7.76 -13.05 -21.04
N LYS A 339 -7.46 -11.80 -21.43
CA LYS A 339 -7.68 -11.31 -22.80
C LYS A 339 -6.61 -10.31 -23.18
N ASP A 340 -6.08 -10.48 -24.39
CA ASP A 340 -5.11 -9.63 -25.10
C ASP A 340 -5.08 -8.19 -24.55
N ILE A 341 -4.02 -7.88 -23.80
CA ILE A 341 -3.79 -6.55 -23.26
C ILE A 341 -2.82 -5.83 -24.21
N SER A 342 -3.33 -4.87 -24.97
CA SER A 342 -2.46 -3.85 -25.56
C SER A 342 -2.02 -2.91 -24.43
N PHE A 343 -0.75 -2.98 -24.05
CA PHE A 343 -0.16 -1.99 -23.16
C PHE A 343 0.16 -0.76 -23.99
N THR A 344 -0.75 0.22 -23.99
CA THR A 344 -0.52 1.55 -24.55
C THR A 344 -0.39 2.55 -23.40
N GLY A 345 0.76 3.22 -23.31
CA GLY A 345 1.03 4.24 -22.29
C GLY A 345 2.22 5.11 -22.67
N THR A 346 2.36 6.26 -22.01
CA THR A 346 3.57 7.10 -22.09
C THR A 346 4.60 6.54 -21.12
N TYR A 347 5.80 6.26 -21.61
CA TYR A 347 6.87 5.69 -20.81
C TYR A 347 8.08 6.61 -20.77
N LEU A 348 8.66 6.77 -19.59
CA LEU A 348 9.80 7.65 -19.34
C LEU A 348 11.07 6.81 -19.18
N ARG A 349 12.11 7.16 -19.96
CA ARG A 349 13.46 6.59 -19.89
C ARG A 349 14.14 7.04 -18.60
N THR A 350 14.44 6.11 -17.70
CA THR A 350 15.06 6.40 -16.40
C THR A 350 16.46 5.78 -16.27
N ASP A 351 17.48 6.64 -16.40
CA ASP A 351 18.88 6.33 -16.16
C ASP A 351 19.37 7.45 -15.21
N ALA A 352 19.58 7.17 -13.91
CA ALA A 352 19.63 8.17 -12.81
C ALA A 352 20.56 9.40 -13.04
N ILE A 353 20.09 10.59 -12.64
CA ILE A 353 20.44 11.93 -13.20
C ILE A 353 21.39 12.77 -12.29
N THR A 354 22.16 13.71 -12.87
CA THR A 354 22.67 14.91 -12.15
C THR A 354 22.55 16.21 -12.98
N ALA A 355 22.57 17.36 -12.31
CA ALA A 355 22.17 18.70 -12.79
C ALA A 355 22.90 19.26 -14.04
N TRP A 356 24.06 18.69 -14.42
CA TRP A 356 24.77 19.04 -15.66
C TRP A 356 24.17 18.35 -16.91
N LEU A 357 23.45 17.24 -16.74
CA LEU A 357 22.78 16.50 -17.83
C LEU A 357 21.44 17.16 -18.22
N GLN A 358 20.90 17.99 -17.33
CA GLN A 358 19.66 18.76 -17.50
C GLN A 358 19.75 19.80 -18.64
N ASP A 359 20.94 20.31 -18.96
CA ASP A 359 21.14 21.19 -20.13
C ASP A 359 21.16 20.43 -21.47
N ARG A 360 21.43 19.12 -21.44
CA ARG A 360 21.53 18.26 -22.63
C ARG A 360 20.25 17.47 -22.95
N LEU A 361 19.34 17.34 -22.00
CA LEU A 361 18.08 16.58 -22.16
C LEU A 361 16.93 17.39 -22.78
N SER A 362 17.19 18.62 -23.25
CA SER A 362 16.31 19.39 -24.14
C SER A 362 15.99 18.70 -25.49
N ALA A 363 16.47 17.46 -25.69
CA ALA A 363 16.30 16.65 -26.89
C ALA A 363 15.56 15.30 -26.68
N VAL A 364 15.12 14.93 -25.46
CA VAL A 364 14.54 13.59 -25.22
C VAL A 364 13.02 13.66 -25.13
N GLY A 365 12.38 13.22 -26.22
CA GLY A 365 10.93 13.25 -26.40
C GLY A 365 10.17 12.16 -25.63
N GLU A 366 8.90 12.46 -25.33
CA GLU A 366 7.90 11.44 -24.99
C GLU A 366 7.91 10.35 -26.07
N GLN A 367 8.15 9.11 -25.66
CA GLN A 367 8.10 7.96 -26.56
C GLN A 367 6.96 7.02 -26.15
N THR A 368 6.10 6.69 -27.12
CA THR A 368 5.03 5.71 -26.95
C THR A 368 5.57 4.34 -27.31
N ILE A 369 5.66 3.44 -26.33
CA ILE A 369 5.98 2.04 -26.59
C ILE A 369 4.67 1.28 -26.81
N THR A 370 4.55 0.65 -27.97
CA THR A 370 3.47 -0.29 -28.27
C THR A 370 4.00 -1.71 -28.15
N VAL A 371 3.38 -2.51 -27.28
CA VAL A 371 3.71 -3.92 -27.10
C VAL A 371 2.57 -4.77 -27.65
N ARG A 372 2.90 -5.72 -28.53
CA ARG A 372 1.96 -6.70 -29.07
C ARG A 372 2.45 -8.12 -28.76
N ASP A 373 1.61 -8.89 -28.10
CA ASP A 373 1.79 -10.32 -27.86
C ASP A 373 0.74 -11.12 -28.66
N PRO A 374 1.13 -11.76 -29.78
CA PRO A 374 0.23 -12.59 -30.57
C PRO A 374 0.06 -14.03 -30.04
N SER A 375 0.38 -14.30 -28.77
CA SER A 375 0.18 -15.59 -28.07
C SER A 375 1.03 -16.75 -28.61
N ASN A 376 2.17 -16.48 -29.23
CA ASN A 376 3.08 -17.49 -29.81
C ASN A 376 4.47 -17.53 -29.17
N GLY A 377 4.65 -16.91 -28.00
CA GLY A 377 5.94 -16.83 -27.30
C GLY A 377 6.92 -15.83 -27.94
N ARG A 378 6.43 -14.93 -28.81
CA ARG A 378 7.19 -13.82 -29.39
C ARG A 378 6.53 -12.53 -28.98
N LEU A 379 7.33 -11.52 -28.71
CA LEU A 379 6.82 -10.23 -28.28
C LEU A 379 7.37 -9.15 -29.21
N TYR A 380 6.47 -8.31 -29.70
CA TYR A 380 6.80 -7.25 -30.65
C TYR A 380 6.73 -5.92 -29.94
N VAL A 381 7.85 -5.19 -29.91
CA VAL A 381 7.94 -3.86 -29.31
C VAL A 381 8.18 -2.85 -30.40
N LYS A 382 7.36 -1.79 -30.40
CA LYS A 382 7.54 -0.65 -31.29
C LYS A 382 7.70 0.63 -30.47
N ASN A 383 8.84 1.30 -30.63
CA ASN A 383 9.16 2.52 -29.90
C ASN A 383 8.82 3.79 -30.73
N GLY A 384 7.58 4.25 -30.66
CA GLY A 384 7.05 5.35 -31.47
C GLY A 384 6.62 4.92 -32.88
N GLU A 385 5.80 5.73 -33.56
CA GLU A 385 5.18 5.33 -34.83
C GLU A 385 6.18 5.09 -35.97
N ALA A 386 7.34 5.75 -35.93
CA ALA A 386 8.37 5.70 -36.98
C ALA A 386 9.42 4.60 -36.77
N SER A 387 9.50 3.96 -35.60
CA SER A 387 10.50 2.93 -35.33
C SER A 387 10.10 1.56 -35.90
N PRO A 388 11.06 0.76 -36.38
CA PRO A 388 10.79 -0.62 -36.75
C PRO A 388 10.31 -1.40 -35.51
N GLU A 389 9.45 -2.39 -35.77
CA GLU A 389 8.99 -3.31 -34.74
C GLU A 389 10.10 -4.32 -34.46
N THR A 390 10.58 -4.36 -33.23
CA THR A 390 11.61 -5.31 -32.79
C THR A 390 10.93 -6.55 -32.25
N GLU A 391 11.27 -7.71 -32.81
CA GLU A 391 10.82 -9.01 -32.34
C GLU A 391 11.76 -9.52 -31.25
N TYR A 392 11.19 -9.90 -30.11
CA TYR A 392 11.90 -10.58 -29.07
C TYR A 392 11.41 -12.02 -28.92
N VAL A 393 12.37 -12.93 -28.74
CA VAL A 393 12.08 -14.35 -28.53
C VAL A 393 12.18 -14.66 -27.05
N PHE A 394 11.13 -15.30 -26.54
CA PHE A 394 11.07 -15.75 -25.16
C PHE A 394 12.13 -16.82 -24.91
N LYS A 395 13.13 -16.50 -24.06
CA LYS A 395 14.14 -17.48 -23.64
C LYS A 395 13.87 -18.03 -22.25
N GLU A 396 13.31 -17.20 -21.38
CA GLU A 396 12.93 -17.54 -20.01
C GLU A 396 11.63 -16.81 -19.64
N PRO A 397 10.94 -17.20 -18.54
CA PRO A 397 9.57 -16.79 -18.27
C PRO A 397 9.25 -15.29 -18.40
N PHE A 398 10.22 -14.38 -18.25
CA PHE A 398 10.04 -12.92 -18.42
C PHE A 398 11.28 -12.21 -18.98
N HIS A 399 12.15 -12.95 -19.69
CA HIS A 399 13.32 -12.39 -20.37
C HIS A 399 13.23 -12.68 -21.86
N TYR A 400 13.15 -11.59 -22.59
CA TYR A 400 12.97 -11.55 -24.02
C TYR A 400 14.29 -11.07 -24.64
N VAL A 401 14.86 -11.86 -25.55
CA VAL A 401 16.12 -11.49 -26.21
C VAL A 401 15.87 -11.31 -27.70
N ALA A 402 16.23 -10.15 -28.23
CA ALA A 402 16.19 -9.89 -29.66
C ALA A 402 17.38 -10.53 -30.37
N ALA A 403 17.34 -10.56 -31.71
CA ALA A 403 18.38 -11.19 -32.52
C ALA A 403 19.76 -10.51 -32.40
N ASP A 404 19.78 -9.25 -31.97
CA ASP A 404 20.98 -8.44 -31.74
C ASP A 404 21.54 -8.55 -30.30
N GLY A 405 20.87 -9.29 -29.43
CA GLY A 405 21.25 -9.48 -28.03
C GLY A 405 20.57 -8.52 -27.04
N ALA A 406 19.74 -7.58 -27.50
CA ALA A 406 18.94 -6.68 -26.66
C ALA A 406 17.97 -7.46 -25.76
N ALA A 407 17.89 -7.07 -24.49
CA ALA A 407 17.10 -7.74 -23.47
C ALA A 407 15.88 -6.90 -23.04
N LEU A 408 14.73 -7.55 -22.88
CA LEU A 408 13.47 -6.93 -22.49
C LEU A 408 12.80 -7.65 -21.30
N THR A 409 12.44 -6.90 -20.26
CA THR A 409 11.84 -7.41 -19.01
C THR A 409 10.55 -6.64 -18.66
N PHE A 410 9.48 -7.35 -18.28
CA PHE A 410 8.16 -6.78 -17.91
C PHE A 410 7.83 -6.91 -16.42
N SER A 411 7.18 -5.89 -15.84
CA SER A 411 6.56 -5.98 -14.51
C SER A 411 5.06 -5.67 -14.53
N THR A 412 4.28 -6.50 -13.84
CA THR A 412 2.82 -6.37 -13.73
C THR A 412 2.42 -5.61 -12.47
N TYR A 413 2.15 -4.30 -12.55
CA TYR A 413 1.19 -3.69 -11.63
C TYR A 413 0.49 -2.45 -12.22
N GLY A 414 -0.84 -2.43 -12.08
CA GLY A 414 -1.68 -1.32 -12.47
C GLY A 414 -1.39 -0.10 -11.59
N LEU A 415 -1.07 1.02 -12.24
CA LEU A 415 -0.58 2.31 -11.73
C LEU A 415 0.95 2.52 -11.78
N GLY A 416 1.74 1.52 -12.21
CA GLY A 416 3.21 1.60 -12.20
C GLY A 416 3.94 0.55 -13.04
N ALA A 417 3.30 -0.04 -14.05
CA ALA A 417 3.92 -1.07 -14.89
C ALA A 417 5.17 -0.53 -15.59
N TYR A 418 6.34 -1.14 -15.37
CA TYR A 418 7.55 -0.73 -16.08
C TYR A 418 8.03 -1.83 -17.03
N VAL A 419 8.69 -1.41 -18.09
CA VAL A 419 9.39 -2.25 -19.06
C VAL A 419 10.86 -1.84 -19.03
N SER A 420 11.81 -2.77 -19.07
CA SER A 420 13.21 -2.43 -19.29
C SER A 420 13.62 -3.00 -20.64
N SER A 421 14.19 -2.17 -21.51
CA SER A 421 14.78 -2.55 -22.81
C SER A 421 16.17 -1.92 -22.88
N ASP A 422 17.23 -2.70 -23.09
CA ASP A 422 18.60 -2.18 -23.27
C ASP A 422 19.08 -1.25 -22.13
N ASP A 423 18.88 -1.69 -20.88
CA ASP A 423 19.17 -0.93 -19.65
C ASP A 423 18.34 0.35 -19.45
N ILE A 424 17.42 0.63 -20.38
CA ILE A 424 16.50 1.77 -20.28
C ILE A 424 15.22 1.29 -19.61
N LYS A 425 14.89 1.86 -18.45
CA LYS A 425 13.63 1.63 -17.74
C LYS A 425 12.55 2.58 -18.23
N TYR A 426 11.37 2.04 -18.49
CA TYR A 426 10.18 2.68 -19.03
C TYR A 426 9.05 2.52 -18.02
N GLY A 427 8.70 3.54 -17.23
CA GLY A 427 7.62 3.45 -16.21
C GLY A 427 6.23 3.91 -16.70
N HIS A 428 5.17 3.18 -16.35
CA HIS A 428 3.77 3.55 -16.60
C HIS A 428 3.21 4.43 -15.48
N MET A 429 2.78 5.65 -15.80
CA MET A 429 2.26 6.59 -14.80
C MET A 429 0.77 6.34 -14.49
N GLY A 430 0.46 5.99 -13.24
CA GLY A 430 -0.91 5.86 -12.73
C GLY A 430 -1.42 7.08 -11.96
N LEU A 431 -2.75 7.18 -11.82
CA LEU A 431 -3.41 8.16 -10.94
C LEU A 431 -3.28 7.79 -9.47
N LEU A 432 -2.89 8.74 -8.61
CA LEU A 432 -3.00 8.58 -7.16
C LEU A 432 -4.48 8.72 -6.73
N GLY A 433 -5.01 7.67 -6.09
CA GLY A 433 -6.34 7.66 -5.49
C GLY A 433 -7.44 7.06 -6.37
N SER A 434 -8.67 7.03 -5.83
CA SER A 434 -9.81 6.45 -6.53
C SER A 434 -10.23 7.33 -7.71
N LYS A 435 -10.12 6.76 -8.92
CA LYS A 435 -10.51 7.39 -10.20
C LYS A 435 -11.90 8.01 -10.17
N PHE A 436 -12.84 7.41 -9.40
CA PHE A 436 -14.20 7.91 -9.29
C PHE A 436 -14.25 9.30 -8.61
N PHE A 437 -13.52 9.50 -7.51
CA PHE A 437 -13.52 10.79 -6.82
C PHE A 437 -12.82 11.87 -7.66
N VAL A 438 -11.70 11.51 -8.28
CA VAL A 438 -10.82 12.46 -8.99
C VAL A 438 -11.39 12.86 -10.35
N LEU A 439 -11.84 11.91 -11.17
CA LEU A 439 -12.31 12.19 -12.53
C LEU A 439 -13.77 12.59 -12.61
N THR A 440 -14.60 12.11 -11.69
CA THR A 440 -16.04 12.34 -11.76
C THR A 440 -16.44 13.52 -10.89
N LEU A 441 -16.12 13.51 -9.58
CA LEU A 441 -16.72 14.45 -8.63
C LEU A 441 -16.05 15.84 -8.61
N ILE A 442 -14.72 15.90 -8.62
CA ILE A 442 -13.98 17.17 -8.50
C ILE A 442 -14.34 18.18 -9.62
N PRO A 443 -14.40 17.80 -10.91
CA PRO A 443 -14.75 18.76 -11.97
C PRO A 443 -16.13 19.40 -11.80
N TYR A 444 -17.15 18.63 -11.38
CA TYR A 444 -18.49 19.19 -11.12
C TYR A 444 -18.49 20.16 -9.95
N VAL A 445 -17.79 19.82 -8.86
CA VAL A 445 -17.69 20.68 -7.67
C VAL A 445 -16.97 21.98 -8.00
N LEU A 446 -15.85 21.92 -8.74
CA LEU A 446 -15.12 23.10 -9.18
C LEU A 446 -15.95 23.94 -10.17
N GLY A 447 -16.69 23.30 -11.08
CA GLY A 447 -17.62 24.00 -11.99
C GLY A 447 -18.72 24.76 -11.25
N MET A 448 -19.31 24.15 -10.21
CA MET A 448 -20.27 24.83 -9.33
C MET A 448 -19.62 26.01 -8.60
N LEU A 449 -18.43 25.83 -8.03
CA LEU A 449 -17.73 26.89 -7.30
C LEU A 449 -17.27 28.05 -8.20
N LEU A 450 -16.90 27.77 -9.45
CA LEU A 450 -16.48 28.79 -10.41
C LEU A 450 -17.57 29.85 -10.66
N THR A 451 -18.84 29.49 -10.49
CA THR A 451 -19.96 30.43 -10.59
C THR A 451 -19.93 31.56 -9.56
N VAL A 452 -19.07 31.49 -8.53
CA VAL A 452 -18.81 32.59 -7.59
C VAL A 452 -18.29 33.85 -8.30
N VAL A 453 -17.71 33.71 -9.50
CA VAL A 453 -17.23 34.81 -10.36
C VAL A 453 -18.33 35.82 -10.69
N PHE A 454 -19.59 35.37 -10.76
CA PHE A 454 -20.73 36.25 -11.05
C PHE A 454 -20.97 37.31 -9.96
N TYR A 455 -20.39 37.13 -8.77
CA TYR A 455 -20.50 38.09 -7.67
C TYR A 455 -19.41 39.16 -7.67
N ILE A 456 -18.37 39.04 -8.49
CA ILE A 456 -17.32 40.07 -8.65
C ILE A 456 -17.90 41.42 -9.09
N PRO A 457 -18.77 41.50 -10.12
CA PRO A 457 -19.36 42.77 -10.56
C PRO A 457 -20.53 43.24 -9.69
N SER A 458 -20.81 42.59 -8.55
CA SER A 458 -21.99 42.91 -7.73
C SER A 458 -22.00 44.37 -7.26
N LYS A 459 -23.10 45.06 -7.57
CA LYS A 459 -23.36 46.45 -7.15
C LYS A 459 -23.97 46.55 -5.75
N VAL A 460 -24.28 45.42 -5.11
CA VAL A 460 -25.05 45.39 -3.86
C VAL A 460 -24.25 45.95 -2.68
N ASN A 461 -23.07 45.39 -2.39
CA ASN A 461 -22.13 45.93 -1.41
C ASN A 461 -20.71 45.33 -1.62
N ALA A 462 -19.74 45.80 -0.84
CA ALA A 462 -18.36 45.31 -0.90
C ALA A 462 -18.21 43.83 -0.50
N THR A 463 -19.05 43.32 0.41
CA THR A 463 -19.03 41.93 0.87
C THR A 463 -19.27 40.94 -0.27
N TRP A 464 -20.26 41.20 -1.14
CA TRP A 464 -20.52 40.36 -2.32
C TRP A 464 -19.31 40.31 -3.26
N ARG A 465 -18.70 41.46 -3.53
CA ARG A 465 -17.52 41.55 -4.40
C ARG A 465 -16.31 40.85 -3.81
N ASN A 466 -16.10 40.98 -2.50
CA ASN A 466 -15.00 40.32 -1.80
C ASN A 466 -15.18 38.80 -1.79
N MET A 467 -16.40 38.31 -1.55
CA MET A 467 -16.73 36.89 -1.70
C MET A 467 -16.42 36.40 -3.12
N GLY A 468 -16.86 37.16 -4.14
CA GLY A 468 -16.55 36.88 -5.55
C GLY A 468 -15.05 36.78 -5.81
N ARG A 469 -14.27 37.77 -5.38
CA ARG A 469 -12.82 37.82 -5.59
C ARG A 469 -12.08 36.70 -4.86
N VAL A 470 -12.30 36.55 -3.55
CA VAL A 470 -11.63 35.54 -2.72
C VAL A 470 -12.04 34.13 -3.17
N GLY A 471 -13.33 33.91 -3.45
CA GLY A 471 -13.84 32.65 -3.96
C GLY A 471 -13.22 32.29 -5.31
N THR A 472 -13.19 33.22 -6.28
CA THR A 472 -12.58 32.96 -7.60
C THR A 472 -11.08 32.67 -7.49
N VAL A 473 -10.33 33.43 -6.68
CA VAL A 473 -8.91 33.15 -6.43
C VAL A 473 -8.74 31.76 -5.83
N GLY A 474 -9.56 31.40 -4.83
CA GLY A 474 -9.54 30.09 -4.22
C GLY A 474 -9.79 28.96 -5.22
N VAL A 475 -10.83 29.08 -6.05
CA VAL A 475 -11.18 28.09 -7.08
C VAL A 475 -10.07 27.95 -8.11
N LEU A 476 -9.44 29.03 -8.54
CA LEU A 476 -8.33 28.98 -9.51
C LEU A 476 -7.11 28.29 -8.91
N LEU A 477 -6.75 28.60 -7.66
CA LEU A 477 -5.63 27.96 -6.97
C LEU A 477 -5.87 26.46 -6.75
N VAL A 478 -7.07 26.07 -6.32
CA VAL A 478 -7.40 24.64 -6.18
C VAL A 478 -7.42 23.95 -7.54
N THR A 479 -8.05 24.54 -8.55
CA THR A 479 -8.07 23.95 -9.91
C THR A 479 -6.66 23.75 -10.46
N GLY A 480 -5.79 24.76 -10.32
CA GLY A 480 -4.40 24.68 -10.75
C GLY A 480 -3.61 23.63 -9.97
N GLY A 481 -3.73 23.63 -8.65
CA GLY A 481 -3.09 22.62 -7.80
C GLY A 481 -3.54 21.20 -8.11
N VAL A 482 -4.85 20.99 -8.30
CA VAL A 482 -5.41 19.68 -8.71
C VAL A 482 -4.92 19.29 -10.10
N ALA A 483 -4.83 20.23 -11.05
CA ALA A 483 -4.29 19.94 -12.37
C ALA A 483 -2.80 19.54 -12.29
N CYS A 484 -1.99 20.23 -11.49
CA CYS A 484 -0.60 19.83 -11.25
C CYS A 484 -0.52 18.45 -10.57
N GLU A 485 -1.34 18.21 -9.55
CA GLU A 485 -1.46 16.93 -8.85
C GLU A 485 -2.01 15.81 -9.74
N TYR A 486 -2.64 16.14 -10.87
CA TYR A 486 -3.19 15.15 -11.80
C TYR A 486 -2.22 14.86 -12.96
N TYR A 487 -1.66 15.90 -13.55
CA TYR A 487 -0.89 15.81 -14.80
C TYR A 487 0.62 15.86 -14.59
N LEU A 488 1.10 16.56 -13.54
CA LEU A 488 2.50 16.95 -13.43
C LEU A 488 3.24 16.29 -12.27
N TRP A 489 2.55 15.83 -11.22
CA TRP A 489 3.22 15.26 -10.05
C TRP A 489 4.19 14.12 -10.33
N PRO A 490 3.92 13.14 -11.24
CA PRO A 490 4.86 12.06 -11.47
C PRO A 490 6.08 12.59 -12.23
N GLN A 491 5.85 13.44 -13.24
CA GLN A 491 6.92 14.09 -14.00
C GLN A 491 7.83 14.91 -13.07
N VAL A 492 7.24 15.67 -12.16
CA VAL A 492 8.01 16.55 -11.26
C VAL A 492 8.77 15.75 -10.20
N LEU A 493 8.16 14.70 -9.66
CA LEU A 493 8.78 13.88 -8.62
C LEU A 493 9.84 12.95 -9.21
N PHE A 494 9.54 12.27 -10.31
CA PHE A 494 10.39 11.23 -10.89
C PHE A 494 11.32 11.75 -12.00
N ASP A 495 10.87 12.65 -12.88
CA ASP A 495 11.72 13.16 -13.98
C ASP A 495 12.53 14.38 -13.57
N GLN A 496 11.91 15.29 -12.81
CA GLN A 496 12.57 16.53 -12.41
C GLN A 496 13.28 16.40 -11.06
N GLY A 497 12.95 15.40 -10.25
CA GLY A 497 13.50 15.25 -8.90
C GLY A 497 13.24 16.47 -8.01
N MET A 498 12.10 17.15 -8.21
CA MET A 498 11.75 18.40 -7.54
C MET A 498 10.56 18.21 -6.59
N PRO A 499 10.72 17.46 -5.48
CA PRO A 499 9.66 17.31 -4.47
C PRO A 499 9.19 18.66 -3.91
N SER A 500 10.06 19.67 -3.89
CA SER A 500 9.72 21.03 -3.47
C SER A 500 8.66 21.71 -4.35
N LEU A 501 8.60 21.39 -5.65
CA LEU A 501 7.58 21.90 -6.55
C LEU A 501 6.22 21.26 -6.24
N VAL A 502 6.21 19.97 -5.87
CA VAL A 502 5.02 19.27 -5.38
C VAL A 502 4.49 19.95 -4.11
N ILE A 503 5.37 20.21 -3.16
CA ILE A 503 5.04 20.95 -1.93
C ILE A 503 4.50 22.33 -2.27
N LEU A 504 5.09 23.02 -3.25
CA LEU A 504 4.68 24.37 -3.63
C LEU A 504 3.24 24.39 -4.18
N TRP A 505 2.86 23.52 -5.13
CA TRP A 505 1.48 23.55 -5.61
C TRP A 505 0.51 22.98 -4.57
N ARG A 506 0.91 22.04 -3.71
CA ARG A 506 0.07 21.59 -2.59
C ARG A 506 -0.16 22.71 -1.58
N LEU A 507 0.85 23.54 -1.33
CA LEU A 507 0.70 24.76 -0.54
C LEU A 507 -0.30 25.72 -1.21
N LEU A 508 -0.16 25.98 -2.51
CA LEU A 508 -1.08 26.83 -3.25
C LEU A 508 -2.51 26.26 -3.26
N LEU A 509 -2.66 24.94 -3.42
CA LEU A 509 -3.93 24.23 -3.33
C LEU A 509 -4.57 24.44 -1.96
N ASN A 510 -3.80 24.27 -0.88
CA ASN A 510 -4.29 24.44 0.49
C ASN A 510 -4.67 25.91 0.80
N ILE A 511 -3.89 26.88 0.31
CA ILE A 511 -4.28 28.30 0.36
C ILE A 511 -5.60 28.51 -0.39
N GLY A 512 -5.72 27.91 -1.58
CA GLY A 512 -6.95 27.93 -2.37
C GLY A 512 -8.15 27.36 -1.64
N LEU A 513 -7.99 26.21 -0.98
CA LEU A 513 -9.02 25.57 -0.15
C LEU A 513 -9.46 26.50 0.99
N MET A 514 -8.53 27.16 1.67
CA MET A 514 -8.86 28.13 2.73
C MET A 514 -9.68 29.31 2.19
N CYS A 515 -9.35 29.80 0.99
CA CYS A 515 -10.15 30.82 0.31
C CYS A 515 -11.56 30.31 -0.04
N VAL A 516 -11.70 29.08 -0.54
CA VAL A 516 -12.99 28.46 -0.87
C VAL A 516 -13.85 28.25 0.39
N ILE A 517 -13.26 27.79 1.49
CA ILE A 517 -13.96 27.58 2.78
C ILE A 517 -14.47 28.90 3.39
N SER A 518 -13.89 30.04 3.01
CA SER A 518 -14.40 31.35 3.43
C SER A 518 -15.77 31.70 2.82
N ILE A 519 -16.18 31.05 1.71
CA ILE A 519 -17.46 31.31 1.03
C ILE A 519 -18.66 31.12 1.98
N PRO A 520 -18.81 30.00 2.70
CA PRO A 520 -19.82 29.84 3.75
C PRO A 520 -19.88 31.00 4.76
N MET A 521 -18.72 31.53 5.17
CA MET A 521 -18.64 32.65 6.13
C MET A 521 -19.20 33.95 5.51
N TYR A 522 -18.87 34.23 4.25
CA TYR A 522 -19.45 35.34 3.51
C TYR A 522 -20.97 35.19 3.32
N VAL A 523 -21.44 33.98 3.04
CA VAL A 523 -22.87 33.67 2.90
C VAL A 523 -23.63 33.97 4.19
N ILE A 524 -23.10 33.55 5.34
CA ILE A 524 -23.67 33.86 6.66
C ILE A 524 -23.72 35.39 6.88
N LEU A 525 -22.64 36.11 6.55
CA LEU A 525 -22.56 37.55 6.71
C LEU A 525 -23.60 38.28 5.84
N ILE A 526 -23.72 37.91 4.56
CA ILE A 526 -24.69 38.47 3.60
C ILE A 526 -26.13 38.26 4.08
N ASN A 527 -26.43 37.06 4.60
CA ASN A 527 -27.74 36.74 5.17
C ASN A 527 -28.03 37.57 6.43
N LYS A 528 -27.02 37.79 7.28
CA LYS A 528 -27.15 38.61 8.50
C LYS A 528 -27.40 40.08 8.18
N THR A 529 -26.72 40.63 7.18
CA THR A 529 -26.90 42.03 6.76
C THR A 529 -28.15 42.26 5.92
N ARG A 530 -28.92 41.21 5.60
CA ARG A 530 -30.12 41.25 4.74
C ARG A 530 -29.90 41.97 3.41
N SER A 531 -28.68 41.87 2.89
CA SER A 531 -28.26 42.55 1.67
C SER A 531 -28.61 41.75 0.41
N ILE A 532 -29.81 41.18 0.35
CA ILE A 532 -30.29 40.38 -0.78
C ILE A 532 -31.06 41.30 -1.74
N PRO A 533 -30.75 41.30 -3.05
CA PRO A 533 -31.48 42.09 -4.04
C PRO A 533 -32.97 41.70 -4.10
N SER A 534 -33.83 42.67 -4.42
CA SER A 534 -35.27 42.44 -4.59
C SER A 534 -35.60 41.73 -5.92
N GLY A 535 -36.84 41.24 -6.06
CA GLY A 535 -37.34 40.56 -7.26
C GLY A 535 -37.07 39.05 -7.27
N ILE A 536 -36.91 38.45 -8.44
CA ILE A 536 -36.64 37.00 -8.62
C ILE A 536 -35.37 36.56 -7.87
N ALA A 537 -34.42 37.49 -7.69
CA ALA A 537 -33.20 37.29 -6.93
C ALA A 537 -33.42 36.83 -5.48
N ILE A 538 -34.58 37.15 -4.88
CA ILE A 538 -34.92 36.73 -3.50
C ILE A 538 -34.93 35.20 -3.37
N ILE A 539 -35.25 34.47 -4.44
CA ILE A 539 -35.33 33.01 -4.43
C ILE A 539 -34.05 32.38 -4.98
N THR A 540 -33.56 32.88 -6.12
CA THR A 540 -32.43 32.26 -6.82
C THR A 540 -31.10 32.48 -6.12
N VAL A 541 -30.91 33.65 -5.50
CA VAL A 541 -29.64 33.99 -4.85
C VAL A 541 -29.39 33.16 -3.59
N PRO A 542 -30.33 33.01 -2.64
CA PRO A 542 -30.12 32.12 -1.49
C PRO A 542 -29.85 30.67 -1.86
N LEU A 543 -30.54 30.15 -2.90
CA LEU A 543 -30.31 28.79 -3.39
C LEU A 543 -28.90 28.64 -3.95
N HIS A 544 -28.44 29.61 -4.75
CA HIS A 544 -27.10 29.61 -5.31
C HIS A 544 -26.01 29.74 -4.22
N LEU A 545 -26.21 30.60 -3.22
CA LEU A 545 -25.31 30.73 -2.07
C LEU A 545 -25.25 29.46 -1.21
N ALA A 546 -26.37 28.77 -1.04
CA ALA A 546 -26.41 27.47 -0.38
C ALA A 546 -25.62 26.43 -1.18
N LEU A 547 -25.83 26.36 -2.50
CA LEU A 547 -25.09 25.46 -3.40
C LEU A 547 -23.59 25.71 -3.34
N LEU A 548 -23.15 26.97 -3.36
CA LEU A 548 -21.73 27.34 -3.23
C LEU A 548 -21.16 26.91 -1.87
N SER A 549 -21.94 27.05 -0.79
CA SER A 549 -21.51 26.61 0.54
C SER A 549 -21.35 25.10 0.62
N PHE A 550 -22.31 24.34 0.06
CA PHE A 550 -22.22 22.88 -0.02
C PHE A 550 -21.05 22.42 -0.88
N ALA A 551 -20.85 23.05 -2.04
CA ALA A 551 -19.74 22.73 -2.94
C ALA A 551 -18.37 23.01 -2.27
N ALA A 552 -18.26 24.09 -1.49
CA ALA A 552 -17.03 24.41 -0.75
C ALA A 552 -16.71 23.34 0.31
N ILE A 553 -17.71 22.89 1.06
CA ILE A 553 -17.56 21.83 2.07
C ILE A 553 -17.27 20.48 1.40
N ALA A 554 -17.97 20.16 0.31
CA ALA A 554 -17.77 18.92 -0.44
C ALA A 554 -16.35 18.86 -1.03
N LEU A 555 -15.85 19.96 -1.60
CA LEU A 555 -14.49 20.05 -2.11
C LEU A 555 -13.48 19.74 -1.00
N LEU A 556 -13.63 20.35 0.18
CA LEU A 556 -12.78 20.07 1.34
C LEU A 556 -12.82 18.58 1.70
N ILE A 557 -14.00 18.00 1.88
CA ILE A 557 -14.15 16.57 2.24
C ILE A 557 -13.51 15.67 1.20
N ILE A 558 -13.73 15.93 -0.09
CA ILE A 558 -13.12 15.16 -1.19
C ILE A 558 -11.60 15.27 -1.14
N THR A 559 -11.04 16.48 -0.97
CA THR A 559 -9.59 16.68 -0.91
C THR A 559 -8.94 16.13 0.37
N MET A 560 -9.67 16.07 1.49
CA MET A 560 -9.25 15.38 2.72
C MET A 560 -9.29 13.86 2.55
N ALA A 561 -10.36 13.32 1.96
CA ALA A 561 -10.48 11.89 1.65
C ALA A 561 -9.42 11.44 0.63
N TRP A 562 -9.06 12.32 -0.30
CA TRP A 562 -7.99 12.09 -1.26
C TRP A 562 -6.59 12.21 -0.64
N GLY A 563 -6.44 12.94 0.47
CA GLY A 563 -5.16 13.10 1.17
C GLY A 563 -4.27 14.23 0.64
N VAL A 564 -4.84 15.17 -0.11
CA VAL A 564 -4.10 16.33 -0.67
C VAL A 564 -4.33 17.58 0.20
N ALA A 565 -5.44 17.65 0.92
CA ALA A 565 -5.71 18.72 1.88
C ALA A 565 -4.95 18.48 3.20
N GLY A 566 -4.19 19.47 3.64
CA GLY A 566 -3.42 19.45 4.89
C GLY A 566 -2.07 18.74 4.79
N GLU A 567 -1.75 18.11 3.67
CA GLU A 567 -0.50 17.38 3.45
C GLU A 567 0.54 18.29 2.80
N PHE A 568 1.64 18.54 3.52
CA PHE A 568 2.76 19.37 3.05
C PHE A 568 4.05 18.56 2.83
N GLY A 569 4.01 17.24 3.06
CA GLY A 569 5.11 16.34 2.73
C GLY A 569 5.17 16.04 1.24
N ALA A 570 6.38 15.78 0.73
CA ALA A 570 6.62 15.29 -0.63
C ALA A 570 6.89 13.77 -0.65
N TYR A 571 6.18 13.03 0.21
CA TYR A 571 6.44 11.63 0.57
C TYR A 571 7.60 11.46 1.55
#